data_AF-A0A951Z9B4-F1
#
_entry.id   AF-A0A951Z9B4-F1
#
_cell.length_a   1.000
_cell.length_b   1.000
_cell.length_c   1.000
_cell.angle_alpha   90.00
_cell.angle_beta   90.00
_cell.angle_gamma   90.00
#
_symmetry.space_group_name_H-M   'P 1'
#
loop_
_entity.id
_entity.type
_entity.pdbx_description
1 polymer ?
#
loop_
_entity_poly.entity_id
_entity_poly.type
_entity_poly.pdbx_seq_one_letter_code
_entity_poly.pdbx_strand_id
1 'polypeptide(L)'
;MTTHDSRQPAWLERLASLAGMAVTLALGWLVLGLQLPAPPARDAGSLSLPQAAGLDACLVEPAGYWRGRLSGSASLDLDWHGDGLACAGDARPGERGLRLFFAGLLPDGKHRLLFVLGIAGQARALAGHEWPTSLTIIDEASASFFHGPEGRCFTRISELRPLPAATGSSFRIAGMLYCAGAIAAVNGEHAITVGDSRFAGRLDLPEP
;
A
#
# COMPACT_ATOMS: atom_id res chain seq x y z
N MET A 1 21.08 12.80 -72.71
CA MET A 1 20.84 12.52 -71.29
C MET A 1 19.56 13.24 -70.89
N THR A 2 18.41 12.60 -71.10
CA THR A 2 17.07 13.18 -70.89
C THR A 2 16.56 12.73 -69.53
N THR A 3 16.50 13.66 -68.58
CA THR A 3 15.89 13.45 -67.26
C THR A 3 14.38 13.41 -67.38
N HIS A 4 13.78 12.26 -67.09
CA HIS A 4 12.35 12.05 -67.07
C HIS A 4 11.79 12.60 -65.74
N ASP A 5 11.14 13.75 -65.76
CA ASP A 5 10.50 14.37 -64.58
C ASP A 5 9.16 13.66 -64.29
N SER A 6 9.19 12.69 -63.37
CA SER A 6 8.00 11.95 -62.91
C SER A 6 7.31 12.71 -61.78
N ARG A 7 6.66 13.83 -62.10
CA ARG A 7 5.75 14.49 -61.15
C ARG A 7 4.48 13.67 -60.99
N GLN A 8 4.34 13.04 -59.82
CA GLN A 8 3.08 12.41 -59.47
C GLN A 8 1.97 13.47 -59.37
N PRO A 9 0.79 13.22 -59.92
CA PRO A 9 -0.27 14.21 -59.98
C PRO A 9 -0.89 14.41 -58.58
N ALA A 10 -0.99 15.67 -58.15
CA ALA A 10 -1.41 16.11 -56.82
C ALA A 10 -2.79 15.62 -56.34
N TRP A 11 -3.60 15.02 -57.22
CA TRP A 11 -4.88 14.40 -56.84
C TRP A 11 -4.70 13.05 -56.12
N LEU A 12 -3.59 12.34 -56.36
CA LEU A 12 -3.29 11.06 -55.70
C LEU A 12 -3.02 11.23 -54.20
N GLU A 13 -2.32 12.29 -53.78
CA GLU A 13 -2.06 12.59 -52.37
C GLU A 13 -3.33 12.97 -51.59
N ARG A 14 -4.27 13.66 -52.26
CA ARG A 14 -5.56 14.01 -51.68
C ARG A 14 -6.44 12.77 -51.45
N LEU A 15 -6.41 11.80 -52.38
CA LEU A 15 -7.14 10.54 -52.22
C LEU A 15 -6.56 9.68 -51.10
N ALA A 16 -5.23 9.61 -50.96
CA ALA A 16 -4.58 8.88 -49.87
C ALA A 16 -4.95 9.46 -48.48
N SER A 17 -5.01 10.79 -48.38
CA SER A 17 -5.37 11.48 -47.12
C SER A 17 -6.82 11.27 -46.72
N LEU A 18 -7.75 11.29 -47.69
CA LEU A 18 -9.17 11.03 -47.45
C LEU A 18 -9.41 9.57 -47.06
N ALA A 19 -8.70 8.61 -47.68
CA ALA A 19 -8.77 7.20 -47.31
C ALA A 19 -8.28 6.98 -45.86
N GLY A 20 -7.21 7.64 -45.44
CA GLY A 20 -6.71 7.56 -44.06
C GLY A 20 -7.71 8.08 -43.02
N MET A 21 -8.37 9.21 -43.28
CA MET A 21 -9.43 9.72 -42.38
C MET A 21 -10.64 8.78 -42.31
N ALA A 22 -11.08 8.21 -43.43
CA ALA A 22 -12.20 7.28 -43.44
C ALA A 22 -11.89 6.01 -42.63
N VAL A 23 -10.68 5.47 -42.74
CA VAL A 23 -10.25 4.28 -41.98
C VAL A 23 -10.18 4.56 -40.48
N THR A 24 -9.66 5.72 -40.07
CA THR A 24 -9.57 6.09 -38.65
C THR A 24 -10.95 6.33 -38.01
N LEU A 25 -11.88 6.96 -38.74
CA LEU A 25 -13.26 7.13 -38.28
C LEU A 25 -14.01 5.80 -38.18
N ALA A 26 -13.82 4.89 -39.15
CA ALA A 26 -14.42 3.55 -39.12
C ALA A 26 -13.90 2.71 -37.95
N LEU A 27 -12.60 2.76 -37.66
CA LEU A 27 -12.01 2.09 -36.49
C LEU A 27 -12.51 2.68 -35.17
N GLY A 28 -12.64 4.01 -35.06
CA GLY A 28 -13.21 4.67 -33.89
C GLY A 28 -14.66 4.25 -33.63
N TRP A 29 -15.47 4.16 -34.68
CA TRP A 29 -16.86 3.67 -34.59
C TRP A 29 -16.93 2.19 -34.20
N LEU A 30 -16.04 1.35 -34.73
CA LEU A 30 -15.98 -0.07 -34.36
C LEU A 30 -15.64 -0.26 -32.88
N VAL A 31 -14.70 0.53 -32.34
CA VAL A 31 -14.34 0.51 -30.91
C VAL A 31 -15.50 1.00 -30.04
N LEU A 32 -16.25 2.00 -30.49
CA LEU A 32 -17.41 2.52 -29.75
C LEU A 32 -18.62 1.56 -29.78
N GLY A 33 -18.76 0.79 -30.86
CA GLY A 33 -19.82 -0.21 -31.03
C GLY A 33 -19.55 -1.54 -30.31
N LEU A 34 -18.29 -1.84 -29.99
CA LEU A 34 -17.92 -2.98 -29.15
C LEU A 34 -18.32 -2.67 -27.71
N GLN A 35 -19.57 -3.01 -27.35
CA GLN A 35 -19.98 -3.18 -25.97
C GLN A 35 -19.17 -4.31 -25.35
N LEU A 36 -17.96 -3.98 -24.88
CA LEU A 36 -17.16 -4.90 -24.08
C LEU A 36 -18.02 -5.31 -22.88
N PRO A 37 -18.25 -6.62 -22.67
CA PRO A 37 -18.98 -7.07 -21.50
C PRO A 37 -18.26 -6.51 -20.28
N ALA A 38 -19.03 -5.88 -19.39
CA ALA A 38 -18.49 -5.42 -18.12
C ALA A 38 -17.71 -6.59 -17.51
N PRO A 39 -16.46 -6.38 -17.05
CA PRO A 39 -15.72 -7.43 -16.40
C PRO A 39 -16.62 -8.01 -15.32
N PRO A 40 -16.71 -9.36 -15.20
CA PRO A 40 -17.53 -9.96 -14.16
C PRO A 40 -17.14 -9.30 -12.85
N ALA A 41 -18.14 -8.73 -12.17
CA ALA A 41 -17.94 -8.20 -10.83
C ALA A 41 -17.27 -9.32 -10.05
N ARG A 42 -15.97 -9.17 -9.78
CA ARG A 42 -15.31 -10.06 -8.84
C ARG A 42 -16.11 -9.88 -7.57
N ASP A 43 -16.71 -10.97 -7.09
CA ASP A 43 -17.22 -11.02 -5.74
C ASP A 43 -16.09 -10.49 -4.86
N ALA A 44 -16.23 -9.24 -4.44
CA ALA A 44 -15.52 -8.70 -3.31
C ALA A 44 -16.14 -9.43 -2.12
N GLY A 45 -15.82 -10.72 -1.99
CA GLY A 45 -15.95 -11.42 -0.73
C GLY A 45 -15.34 -10.46 0.27
N SER A 46 -16.18 -9.99 1.19
CA SER A 46 -15.92 -8.85 2.03
C SER A 46 -14.61 -9.07 2.76
N LEU A 47 -13.52 -8.60 2.15
CA LEU A 47 -12.25 -8.38 2.79
C LEU A 47 -12.49 -7.15 3.64
N SER A 48 -13.22 -7.35 4.73
CA SER A 48 -13.30 -6.41 5.82
C SER A 48 -11.87 -6.26 6.32
N LEU A 49 -11.15 -5.27 5.79
CA LEU A 49 -9.95 -4.79 6.44
C LEU A 49 -10.38 -4.46 7.88
N PRO A 50 -9.68 -4.95 8.91
CA PRO A 50 -10.00 -4.56 10.26
C PRO A 50 -9.97 -3.03 10.31
N GLN A 51 -11.10 -2.43 10.61
CA GLN A 51 -11.17 -1.00 10.91
C GLN A 51 -10.28 -0.74 12.12
N ALA A 52 -9.63 0.41 12.18
CA ALA A 52 -8.80 0.75 13.32
C ALA A 52 -9.60 0.75 14.64
N ALA A 53 -10.92 0.94 14.57
CA ALA A 53 -11.82 0.85 15.70
C ALA A 53 -11.88 -0.54 16.37
N GLY A 54 -11.47 -1.60 15.68
CA GLY A 54 -11.41 -2.97 16.23
C GLY A 54 -10.05 -3.35 16.84
N LEU A 55 -9.09 -2.42 16.85
CA LEU A 55 -7.76 -2.65 17.42
C LEU A 55 -7.73 -2.20 18.89
N ASP A 56 -7.08 -3.01 19.73
CA ASP A 56 -6.84 -2.66 21.12
C ASP A 56 -5.75 -1.60 21.26
N ALA A 57 -5.82 -0.82 22.35
CA ALA A 57 -4.75 0.09 22.75
C ALA A 57 -3.42 -0.67 22.91
N CYS A 58 -2.32 -0.05 22.50
CA CYS A 58 -1.01 -0.68 22.39
C CYS A 58 -0.25 -0.69 23.73
N LEU A 59 -0.90 -1.23 24.77
CA LEU A 59 -0.44 -1.27 26.17
C LEU A 59 0.47 -2.46 26.46
N VAL A 60 1.50 -2.65 25.64
CA VAL A 60 2.63 -3.55 25.92
C VAL A 60 3.65 -2.85 26.82
N GLU A 61 4.55 -3.59 27.47
CA GLU A 61 5.59 -3.00 28.34
C GLU A 61 7.00 -3.22 27.77
N PRO A 62 7.80 -2.16 27.48
CA PRO A 62 7.43 -0.74 27.48
C PRO A 62 6.28 -0.40 26.53
N ALA A 63 5.62 0.74 26.71
CA ALA A 63 4.51 1.16 25.83
C ALA A 63 4.85 1.00 24.34
N GLY A 64 3.86 0.57 23.56
CA GLY A 64 3.97 0.56 22.10
C GLY A 64 4.05 1.98 21.56
N TYR A 65 4.65 2.14 20.38
CA TYR A 65 4.76 3.45 19.74
C TYR A 65 4.83 3.33 18.21
N TRP A 66 4.53 4.45 17.54
CA TRP A 66 4.84 4.69 16.15
C TRP A 66 5.40 6.11 16.02
N ARG A 67 6.60 6.24 15.45
CA ARG A 67 7.23 7.53 15.17
C ARG A 67 7.70 7.59 13.74
N GLY A 68 7.35 8.63 13.01
CA GLY A 68 7.79 8.80 11.63
C GLY A 68 7.21 10.04 10.99
N ARG A 69 7.56 10.25 9.72
CA ARG A 69 7.06 11.35 8.91
C ARG A 69 6.42 10.81 7.64
N LEU A 70 5.22 11.31 7.35
CA LEU A 70 4.59 11.17 6.04
C LEU A 70 4.70 12.49 5.28
N SER A 71 4.99 12.41 3.98
CA SER A 71 5.05 13.57 3.09
C SER A 71 4.25 13.32 1.83
N GLY A 72 3.46 14.28 1.39
CA GLY A 72 2.70 14.27 0.15
C GLY A 72 2.36 15.71 -0.27
N SER A 73 1.07 16.02 -0.40
CA SER A 73 0.60 17.41 -0.53
C SER A 73 0.87 18.25 0.72
N ALA A 74 0.96 17.59 1.88
CA ALA A 74 1.40 18.16 3.15
C ALA A 74 2.36 17.18 3.85
N SER A 75 3.14 17.68 4.80
CA SER A 75 3.96 16.87 5.69
C SER A 75 3.29 16.70 7.05
N LEU A 76 3.37 15.49 7.58
CA LEU A 76 2.75 15.09 8.83
C LEU A 76 3.76 14.32 9.67
N ASP A 77 4.08 14.85 10.83
CA ASP A 77 4.90 14.18 11.85
C ASP A 77 3.99 13.36 12.77
N LEU A 78 4.31 12.08 12.93
CA LEU A 78 3.58 11.13 13.75
C LEU A 78 4.44 10.73 14.95
N ASP A 79 3.89 10.82 16.16
CA ASP A 79 4.47 10.32 17.40
C ASP A 79 3.35 9.79 18.31
N TRP A 80 2.87 8.59 18.00
CA TRP A 80 1.84 7.92 18.79
C TRP A 80 2.47 6.96 19.79
N HIS A 81 1.86 6.84 20.97
CA HIS A 81 2.34 5.95 22.02
C HIS A 81 1.21 5.44 22.91
N GLY A 82 1.39 4.25 23.50
CA GLY A 82 0.54 3.74 24.58
C GLY A 82 -0.95 3.72 24.22
N ASP A 83 -1.75 4.48 24.95
CA ASP A 83 -3.20 4.64 24.78
C ASP A 83 -3.61 5.47 23.55
N GLY A 84 -2.74 6.37 23.09
CA GLY A 84 -2.89 7.13 21.84
C GLY A 84 -2.60 6.31 20.58
N LEU A 85 -2.21 5.04 20.73
CA LEU A 85 -1.90 4.10 19.66
C LEU A 85 -2.71 2.82 19.85
N ALA A 86 -3.44 2.39 18.83
CA ALA A 86 -3.97 1.04 18.76
C ALA A 86 -3.04 0.15 17.93
N CYS A 87 -2.83 -1.09 18.35
CA CYS A 87 -1.96 -2.02 17.61
C CYS A 87 -2.38 -3.47 17.76
N ALA A 88 -2.08 -4.26 16.73
CA ALA A 88 -2.19 -5.71 16.75
C ALA A 88 -1.15 -6.31 15.82
N GLY A 89 -0.91 -7.61 15.96
CA GLY A 89 -0.06 -8.33 15.02
C GLY A 89 -0.38 -9.82 15.03
N ASP A 90 -0.33 -10.44 13.87
CA ASP A 90 -0.61 -11.86 13.70
C ASP A 90 0.34 -12.52 12.68
N ALA A 91 0.34 -13.85 12.69
CA ALA A 91 0.93 -14.62 11.60
C ALA A 91 0.03 -14.55 10.36
N ARG A 92 0.63 -14.34 9.19
CA ARG A 92 -0.09 -14.39 7.92
C ARG A 92 -0.57 -15.84 7.67
N PRO A 93 -1.80 -16.04 7.15
CA PRO A 93 -2.28 -17.38 6.80
C PRO A 93 -1.31 -18.13 5.87
N GLY A 94 -1.03 -19.39 6.22
CA GLY A 94 -0.08 -20.25 5.51
C GLY A 94 1.39 -19.95 5.80
N GLU A 95 1.70 -19.36 6.96
CA GLU A 95 3.07 -19.08 7.45
C GLU A 95 3.92 -18.19 6.54
N ARG A 96 3.29 -17.41 5.66
CA ARG A 96 3.97 -16.52 4.69
C ARG A 96 4.37 -15.17 5.29
N GLY A 97 4.83 -15.20 6.53
CA GLY A 97 5.30 -14.03 7.26
C GLY A 97 4.29 -13.48 8.29
N LEU A 98 4.39 -12.19 8.58
CA LEU A 98 3.58 -11.51 9.60
C LEU A 98 2.73 -10.38 9.02
N ARG A 99 1.68 -10.04 9.76
CA ARG A 99 0.94 -8.79 9.56
C ARG A 99 0.95 -7.99 10.85
N LEU A 100 1.35 -6.73 10.80
CA LEU A 100 1.28 -5.79 11.91
C LEU A 100 0.31 -4.65 11.57
N PHE A 101 -0.35 -4.14 12.59
CA PHE A 101 -1.32 -3.05 12.51
C PHE A 101 -0.96 -1.97 13.52
N PHE A 102 -0.96 -0.71 13.07
CA PHE A 102 -0.78 0.46 13.92
C PHE A 102 -1.77 1.53 13.51
N ALA A 103 -2.57 2.02 14.45
CA ALA A 103 -3.51 3.09 14.19
C ALA A 103 -3.46 4.18 15.24
N GLY A 104 -3.51 5.43 14.80
CA GLY A 104 -3.51 6.58 15.70
C GLY A 104 -4.26 7.76 15.10
N LEU A 105 -4.74 8.61 16.00
CA LEU A 105 -5.40 9.87 15.63
C LEU A 105 -4.36 10.90 15.18
N LEU A 106 -4.74 11.71 14.20
CA LEU A 106 -3.97 12.88 13.82
C LEU A 106 -4.14 14.00 14.88
N PRO A 107 -3.24 15.01 14.88
CA PRO A 107 -3.32 16.12 15.83
C PRO A 107 -4.65 16.87 15.85
N ASP A 108 -5.45 16.79 14.77
CA ASP A 108 -6.79 17.37 14.72
C ASP A 108 -7.87 16.59 15.49
N GLY A 109 -7.54 15.40 15.98
CA GLY A 109 -8.42 14.53 16.76
C GLY A 109 -9.58 13.92 15.98
N LYS A 110 -9.67 14.14 14.66
CA LYS A 110 -10.79 13.72 13.80
C LYS A 110 -10.36 12.67 12.79
N HIS A 111 -9.16 12.83 12.25
CA HIS A 111 -8.62 11.92 11.25
C HIS A 111 -7.86 10.80 11.95
N ARG A 112 -7.99 9.59 11.41
CA ARG A 112 -7.26 8.42 11.89
C ARG A 112 -6.56 7.79 10.72
N LEU A 113 -5.30 7.45 10.93
CA LEU A 113 -4.51 6.68 9.98
C LEU A 113 -4.32 5.26 10.51
N LEU A 114 -4.46 4.28 9.63
CA LEU A 114 -4.14 2.87 9.88
C LEU A 114 -2.99 2.43 8.97
N PHE A 115 -1.91 1.99 9.59
CA PHE A 115 -0.77 1.36 8.94
C PHE A 115 -0.90 -0.15 9.05
N VAL A 116 -0.77 -0.84 7.91
CA VAL A 116 -0.76 -2.30 7.82
C VAL A 116 0.55 -2.71 7.17
N LEU A 117 1.40 -3.42 7.91
CA LEU A 117 2.68 -3.92 7.44
C LEU A 117 2.55 -5.43 7.21
N GLY A 118 2.78 -5.90 5.99
CA GLY A 118 2.92 -7.32 5.67
C GLY A 118 4.39 -7.67 5.49
N ILE A 119 5.01 -8.30 6.48
CA ILE A 119 6.45 -8.57 6.56
C ILE A 119 6.72 -10.01 6.09
N ALA A 120 7.57 -10.19 5.07
CA ALA A 120 7.84 -11.50 4.46
C ALA A 120 8.74 -12.45 5.30
N GLY A 121 8.91 -12.19 6.59
CA GLY A 121 9.79 -12.96 7.49
C GLY A 121 9.04 -13.91 8.41
N GLN A 122 9.56 -15.12 8.59
CA GLN A 122 9.01 -16.08 9.54
C GLN A 122 9.29 -15.61 10.97
N ALA A 123 8.27 -15.69 11.84
CA ALA A 123 8.33 -15.21 13.23
C ALA A 123 9.63 -15.51 13.98
N ARG A 124 10.11 -16.76 13.88
CA ARG A 124 11.29 -17.25 14.60
C ARG A 124 12.62 -16.67 14.09
N ALA A 125 12.64 -16.09 12.91
CA ALA A 125 13.85 -15.56 12.24
C ALA A 125 13.85 -14.03 12.13
N LEU A 126 12.85 -13.33 12.66
CA LEU A 126 12.66 -11.91 12.38
C LEU A 126 13.75 -11.01 12.95
N ALA A 127 14.12 -11.24 14.21
CA ALA A 127 15.01 -10.33 14.94
C ALA A 127 16.41 -10.28 14.30
N GLY A 128 16.97 -9.08 14.21
CA GLY A 128 18.30 -8.82 13.68
C GLY A 128 18.37 -8.78 12.14
N HIS A 129 17.26 -9.00 11.44
CA HIS A 129 17.21 -9.06 9.98
C HIS A 129 16.29 -7.99 9.39
N GLU A 130 16.51 -7.73 8.10
CA GLU A 130 15.66 -6.87 7.29
C GLU A 130 14.81 -7.72 6.33
N TRP A 131 13.55 -7.35 6.20
CA TRP A 131 12.56 -8.11 5.44
C TRP A 131 11.81 -7.21 4.47
N PRO A 132 11.58 -7.67 3.22
CA PRO A 132 10.61 -7.04 2.33
C PRO A 132 9.27 -6.90 3.04
N THR A 133 8.69 -5.71 2.93
CA THR A 133 7.44 -5.37 3.59
C THR A 133 6.47 -4.75 2.59
N SER A 134 5.29 -5.32 2.47
CA SER A 134 4.16 -4.59 1.89
C SER A 134 3.63 -3.61 2.91
N LEU A 135 3.30 -2.40 2.47
CA LEU A 135 2.78 -1.35 3.31
C LEU A 135 1.45 -0.88 2.76
N THR A 136 0.43 -0.88 3.59
CA THR A 136 -0.83 -0.20 3.30
C THR A 136 -1.06 0.89 4.34
N ILE A 137 -1.38 2.09 3.90
CA ILE A 137 -1.79 3.21 4.77
C ILE A 137 -3.21 3.58 4.37
N ILE A 138 -4.10 3.65 5.35
CA ILE A 138 -5.51 3.99 5.16
C ILE A 138 -5.78 5.26 5.95
N ASP A 139 -6.27 6.29 5.25
CA ASP A 139 -6.89 7.45 5.88
C ASP A 139 -8.39 7.20 5.97
N GLU A 140 -8.87 6.95 7.20
CA GLU A 140 -10.26 6.58 7.43
C GLU A 140 -11.24 7.72 7.12
N ALA A 141 -10.80 8.97 7.24
CA ALA A 141 -11.68 10.12 7.04
C ALA A 141 -11.93 10.41 5.56
N SER A 142 -10.90 10.25 4.72
CA SER A 142 -11.02 10.43 3.27
C SER A 142 -11.33 9.13 2.52
N ALA A 143 -11.30 7.98 3.20
CA ALA A 143 -11.33 6.65 2.59
C ALA A 143 -10.24 6.49 1.50
N SER A 144 -9.09 7.14 1.69
CA SER A 144 -7.93 7.00 0.79
C SER A 144 -7.10 5.80 1.20
N PHE A 145 -6.67 5.01 0.22
CA PHE A 145 -5.83 3.83 0.42
C PHE A 145 -4.51 4.03 -0.32
N PHE A 146 -3.38 3.94 0.37
CA PHE A 146 -2.06 3.94 -0.24
C PHE A 146 -1.44 2.56 -0.08
N HIS A 147 -0.85 2.03 -1.15
CA HIS A 147 -0.25 0.70 -1.12
C HIS A 147 1.13 0.68 -1.77
N GLY A 148 2.12 0.25 -1.00
CA GLY A 148 3.44 -0.14 -1.48
C GLY A 148 3.55 -1.67 -1.45
N PRO A 149 3.71 -2.34 -2.60
CA PRO A 149 3.94 -3.79 -2.62
C PRO A 149 5.31 -4.15 -2.01
N GLU A 150 5.52 -5.44 -1.74
CA GLU A 150 6.82 -5.96 -1.31
C GLU A 150 7.94 -5.54 -2.30
N GLY A 151 9.15 -5.30 -1.79
CA GLY A 151 10.29 -4.81 -2.57
C GLY A 151 10.37 -3.29 -2.72
N ARG A 152 9.35 -2.55 -2.25
CA ARG A 152 9.37 -1.07 -2.15
C ARG A 152 9.65 -0.58 -0.74
N CYS A 153 9.14 -1.30 0.26
CA CYS A 153 9.38 -1.00 1.67
C CYS A 153 10.07 -2.17 2.36
N PHE A 154 10.81 -1.85 3.40
CA PHE A 154 11.67 -2.77 4.13
C PHE A 154 11.50 -2.53 5.61
N THR A 155 11.42 -3.62 6.37
CA THR A 155 11.33 -3.58 7.82
C THR A 155 12.53 -4.28 8.43
N ARG A 156 13.26 -3.58 9.30
CA ARG A 156 14.31 -4.16 10.13
C ARG A 156 13.78 -4.35 11.54
N ILE A 157 13.73 -5.60 12.00
CA ILE A 157 13.25 -5.93 13.34
C ILE A 157 14.44 -5.92 14.31
N SER A 158 14.37 -5.05 15.32
CA SER A 158 15.41 -4.89 16.33
C SER A 158 15.11 -5.67 17.61
N GLU A 159 13.84 -5.94 17.92
CA GLU A 159 13.43 -6.64 19.13
C GLU A 159 12.26 -7.58 18.81
N LEU A 160 12.35 -8.81 19.33
CA LEU A 160 11.23 -9.72 19.48
C LEU A 160 11.32 -10.34 20.88
N ARG A 161 10.51 -9.86 21.82
CA ARG A 161 10.59 -10.25 23.24
C ARG A 161 9.25 -10.81 23.71
N PRO A 162 9.22 -11.97 24.39
CA PRO A 162 7.98 -12.50 24.95
C PRO A 162 7.31 -11.51 25.92
N LEU A 163 5.98 -11.41 25.86
CA LEU A 163 5.20 -10.65 26.84
C LEU A 163 4.80 -11.55 28.01
N PRO A 164 4.90 -11.07 29.27
CA PRO A 164 4.45 -11.83 30.42
C PRO A 164 2.91 -12.03 30.37
N ALA A 165 2.49 -13.30 30.35
CA ALA A 165 1.11 -13.76 30.55
C ALA A 165 0.01 -13.10 29.69
N ALA A 166 -0.06 -13.53 28.43
CA ALA A 166 -1.34 -13.81 27.78
C ALA A 166 -1.36 -15.33 27.51
N THR A 167 -2.52 -15.98 27.60
CA THR A 167 -2.68 -17.38 27.20
C THR A 167 -2.37 -17.52 25.71
N GLY A 168 -1.10 -17.77 25.37
CA GLY A 168 -0.60 -17.85 23.99
C GLY A 168 0.82 -17.31 23.83
N SER A 169 1.35 -17.40 22.61
CA SER A 169 2.69 -16.91 22.25
C SER A 169 2.62 -15.43 21.83
N SER A 170 2.44 -14.54 22.81
CA SER A 170 2.43 -13.08 22.60
C SER A 170 3.83 -12.47 22.77
N PHE A 171 4.19 -11.56 21.87
CA PHE A 171 5.48 -10.90 21.82
C PHE A 171 5.32 -9.39 21.69
N ARG A 172 6.28 -8.67 22.26
CA ARG A 172 6.64 -7.34 21.84
C ARG A 172 7.51 -7.45 20.60
N ILE A 173 7.12 -6.76 19.54
CA ILE A 173 7.93 -6.59 18.33
C ILE A 173 8.29 -5.11 18.17
N ALA A 174 9.55 -4.82 17.90
CA ALA A 174 10.01 -3.46 17.61
C ALA A 174 10.97 -3.43 16.43
N GLY A 175 10.94 -2.33 15.68
CA GLY A 175 11.76 -2.20 14.49
C GLY A 175 11.69 -0.83 13.83
N MET A 176 12.24 -0.80 12.62
CA MET A 176 12.21 0.34 11.71
C MET A 176 11.57 -0.09 10.39
N LEU A 177 10.73 0.78 9.83
CA LEU A 177 10.18 0.69 8.48
C LEU A 177 10.74 1.86 7.67
N TYR A 178 11.13 1.60 6.43
CA TYR A 178 11.39 2.65 5.44
C TYR A 178 10.96 2.19 4.04
N CYS A 179 10.74 3.14 3.14
CA CYS A 179 10.37 2.88 1.75
C CYS A 179 11.35 3.54 0.79
N ALA A 180 11.77 2.83 -0.26
CA ALA A 180 12.70 3.31 -1.28
C ALA A 180 12.09 4.33 -2.27
N GLY A 181 10.91 4.87 -1.96
CA GLY A 181 10.24 5.89 -2.76
C GLY A 181 8.79 6.07 -2.35
N ALA A 182 8.09 6.93 -3.09
CA ALA A 182 6.67 7.18 -2.87
C ALA A 182 5.83 5.91 -3.11
N ILE A 183 4.73 5.81 -2.37
CA ILE A 183 3.66 4.83 -2.52
C ILE A 183 2.43 5.54 -3.07
N ALA A 184 1.83 4.95 -4.10
CA ALA A 184 0.68 5.54 -4.79
C ALA A 184 -0.62 5.22 -4.05
N ALA A 185 -1.59 6.11 -4.20
CA ALA A 185 -2.98 5.81 -3.87
C ALA A 185 -3.50 4.70 -4.78
N VAL A 186 -4.28 3.78 -4.22
CA VAL A 186 -4.98 2.72 -4.94
C VAL A 186 -6.21 3.30 -5.64
N ASN A 187 -6.84 4.32 -5.04
CA ASN A 187 -8.08 4.93 -5.50
C ASN A 187 -7.96 6.42 -5.84
N GLY A 188 -6.82 6.88 -6.34
CA GLY A 188 -6.64 8.29 -6.73
C GLY A 188 -5.29 8.59 -7.37
N GLU A 189 -5.01 9.88 -7.60
CA GLU A 189 -3.78 10.34 -8.24
C GLU A 189 -2.68 10.77 -7.25
N HIS A 190 -2.97 10.65 -5.96
CA HIS A 190 -2.04 11.06 -4.91
C HIS A 190 -0.97 10.00 -4.65
N ALA A 191 0.17 10.45 -4.15
CA ALA A 191 1.22 9.58 -3.65
C ALA A 191 1.79 10.18 -2.35
N ILE A 192 2.24 9.30 -1.47
CA ILE A 192 2.89 9.70 -0.22
C ILE A 192 4.27 9.05 -0.12
N THR A 193 5.21 9.76 0.48
CA THR A 193 6.51 9.24 0.87
C THR A 193 6.46 8.95 2.36
N VAL A 194 6.89 7.74 2.72
CA VAL A 194 7.01 7.30 4.10
C VAL A 194 8.49 7.42 4.47
N GLY A 195 8.81 8.39 5.32
CA GLY A 195 10.16 8.51 5.87
C GLY A 195 10.46 7.37 6.83
N ASP A 196 11.72 7.30 7.27
CA ASP A 196 12.16 6.34 8.27
C ASP A 196 11.23 6.41 9.50
N SER A 197 10.57 5.30 9.77
CA SER A 197 9.58 5.17 10.82
C SER A 197 10.03 4.11 11.80
N ARG A 198 9.94 4.39 13.09
CA ARG A 198 10.23 3.43 14.17
C ARG A 198 8.92 3.02 14.80
N PHE A 199 8.82 1.75 15.18
CA PHE A 199 7.63 1.23 15.81
C PHE A 199 7.96 0.23 16.91
N ALA A 200 7.02 0.06 17.82
CA ALA A 200 6.93 -1.09 18.70
C ALA A 200 5.46 -1.42 18.98
N GLY A 201 5.11 -2.71 18.99
CA GLY A 201 3.75 -3.16 19.21
C GLY A 201 3.65 -4.60 19.69
N ARG A 202 2.43 -5.12 19.67
CA ARG A 202 2.10 -6.51 20.00
C ARG A 202 2.10 -7.38 18.74
N LEU A 203 2.57 -8.61 18.91
CA LEU A 203 2.46 -9.68 17.94
C LEU A 203 1.96 -10.93 18.66
N ASP A 204 0.86 -11.49 18.21
CA ASP A 204 0.28 -12.72 18.74
C ASP A 204 0.49 -13.84 17.72
N LEU A 205 1.15 -14.91 18.14
CA LEU A 205 1.42 -16.07 17.31
C LEU A 205 0.64 -17.29 17.81
N PRO A 206 0.18 -18.16 16.90
CA PRO A 206 -0.35 -19.45 17.31
C PRO A 206 0.72 -20.23 18.09
N GLU A 207 0.28 -21.00 19.08
CA GLU A 207 1.18 -21.94 19.76
C GLU A 207 1.75 -22.94 18.75
N PRO A 208 3.03 -23.33 18.92
CA PRO A 208 3.72 -24.25 18.01
C PRO A 208 3.18 -25.68 18.04
#